data_AF-A0AAV4SU89-F1
#
_entry.id   AF-A0AAV4SU89-F1
#
_cell.length_a   1.000
_cell.length_b   1.000
_cell.length_c   1.000
_cell.angle_alpha   90.00
_cell.angle_beta   90.00
_cell.angle_gamma   90.00
#
_symmetry.space_group_name_H-M   'P 1'
#
loop_
_entity.id
_entity.type
_entity.pdbx_description
1 polymer ?
#
loop_
_entity_poly.entity_id
_entity_poly.type
_entity_poly.pdbx_seq_one_letter_code
_entity_poly.pdbx_strand_id
1 'polypeptide(L)'
;MHYSEDALDIHSHSSGNIHYSEDALNIHSHSSKNMHYSEDALSIHSHLSGNMHYAGDVLNIHSHSSKNMHYSEDALNIHSHSSGNMHYSGDALNIHSHTSVNMHYSEMHWTFIHIHLKHSLF
;
A
#
# COMPACT_ATOMS: atom_id res chain seq x y z
N MET A 1 -5.43 -1.00 -16.63
CA MET A 1 -4.11 -0.73 -17.22
C MET A 1 -3.18 -1.83 -16.75
N HIS A 2 -2.29 -2.28 -17.62
CA HIS A 2 -1.32 -3.31 -17.31
C HIS A 2 0.05 -2.75 -17.68
N TYR A 3 0.98 -2.76 -16.73
CA TYR A 3 2.36 -2.37 -16.94
C TYR A 3 3.22 -3.63 -16.79
N SER A 4 3.92 -3.97 -17.86
CA SER A 4 4.64 -5.24 -18.03
C SER A 4 6.04 -5.01 -18.62
N GLU A 5 6.62 -3.84 -18.36
CA GLU A 5 8.02 -3.53 -18.64
C GLU A 5 8.57 -2.78 -17.43
N ASP A 6 9.86 -2.99 -17.13
CA ASP A 6 10.58 -2.24 -16.11
C ASP A 6 10.44 -0.73 -16.37
N ALA A 7 10.16 0.03 -15.31
CA ALA A 7 9.96 1.46 -15.43
C ALA A 7 10.61 2.22 -14.28
N LEU A 8 11.23 3.36 -14.60
CA LEU A 8 11.70 4.26 -13.55
C LEU A 8 10.51 4.87 -12.80
N ASP A 9 9.53 5.40 -13.53
CA ASP A 9 8.36 6.05 -12.94
C ASP A 9 7.09 5.63 -13.68
N ILE A 10 6.09 5.18 -12.92
CA ILE A 10 4.76 4.89 -13.46
C ILE A 10 3.73 5.80 -12.84
N HIS A 11 2.94 6.45 -13.69
CA HIS A 11 1.88 7.37 -13.26
C HIS A 11 0.53 6.95 -13.83
N SER A 12 -0.47 6.82 -12.95
CA SER A 12 -1.85 6.58 -13.33
C SER A 12 -2.79 7.56 -12.63
N HIS A 13 -3.66 8.22 -13.40
CA HIS A 13 -4.52 9.28 -12.85
C HIS A 13 -5.92 8.77 -12.46
N SER A 14 -6.56 8.00 -13.31
CA SER A 14 -7.86 7.39 -13.02
C SER A 14 -7.99 6.09 -13.79
N SER A 15 -8.19 5.00 -13.06
CA SER A 15 -8.30 3.67 -13.66
C SER A 15 -9.25 2.79 -12.86
N GLY A 16 -9.88 1.83 -13.53
CA GLY A 16 -10.64 0.79 -12.84
C GLY A 16 -9.67 -0.11 -12.07
N ASN A 17 -8.93 -0.92 -12.82
CA ASN A 17 -7.91 -1.81 -12.27
C ASN A 17 -6.54 -1.47 -12.86
N ILE A 18 -5.51 -1.49 -12.02
CA ILE A 18 -4.10 -1.43 -12.45
C ILE A 18 -3.38 -2.67 -11.98
N HIS A 19 -2.60 -3.26 -12.88
CA HIS A 19 -1.67 -4.34 -12.58
C HIS A 19 -0.27 -3.88 -12.98
N TYR A 20 0.65 -3.99 -12.02
CA TYR A 20 2.07 -3.77 -12.19
C TYR A 20 2.77 -5.11 -11.97
N SER A 21 3.49 -5.55 -12.99
CA SER A 21 4.02 -6.92 -13.11
C SER A 21 5.53 -6.95 -13.36
N GLU A 22 6.19 -5.80 -13.30
CA GLU A 22 7.64 -5.65 -13.46
C GLU A 22 8.15 -4.61 -12.46
N ASP A 23 9.46 -4.56 -12.28
CA ASP A 23 10.12 -3.69 -11.32
C ASP A 23 9.88 -2.22 -11.64
N ALA A 24 9.61 -1.44 -10.60
CA ALA A 24 9.51 0.00 -10.74
C ALA A 24 10.16 0.78 -9.62
N LEU A 25 10.87 1.86 -9.97
CA LEU A 25 11.48 2.70 -8.94
C LEU A 25 10.40 3.47 -8.17
N ASN A 26 9.52 4.19 -8.88
CA ASN A 26 8.37 4.84 -8.26
C ASN A 26 7.07 4.56 -9.00
N ILE A 27 6.00 4.34 -8.22
CA ILE A 27 4.65 4.22 -8.75
C ILE A 27 3.72 5.22 -8.08
N HIS A 28 3.00 5.99 -8.89
CA HIS A 28 2.06 7.00 -8.43
C HIS A 28 0.68 6.75 -9.02
N SER A 29 -0.32 6.56 -8.15
CA SER A 29 -1.72 6.37 -8.54
C SER A 29 -2.62 7.38 -7.83
N HIS A 30 -3.38 8.14 -8.60
CA HIS A 30 -4.27 9.15 -8.03
C HIS A 30 -5.64 8.57 -7.66
N SER A 31 -6.25 7.79 -8.55
CA SER A 31 -7.55 7.14 -8.31
C SER A 31 -7.62 5.78 -9.00
N SER A 32 -7.92 4.75 -8.21
CA SER A 32 -8.06 3.37 -8.70
C SER A 32 -9.11 2.60 -7.90
N LYS A 33 -9.83 1.67 -8.52
CA LYS A 33 -10.67 0.74 -7.75
C LYS A 33 -9.81 -0.39 -7.17
N ASN A 34 -8.97 -1.00 -8.00
CA ASN A 34 -8.06 -2.06 -7.57
C ASN A 34 -6.65 -1.80 -8.11
N MET A 35 -5.64 -2.01 -7.27
CA MET A 35 -4.25 -2.05 -7.67
C MET A 35 -3.60 -3.32 -7.19
N HIS A 36 -2.86 -3.96 -8.09
CA HIS A 36 -2.06 -5.14 -7.83
C HIS A 36 -0.62 -4.84 -8.22
N TYR A 37 0.27 -5.03 -7.27
CA TYR A 37 1.71 -4.90 -7.42
C TYR A 37 2.31 -6.27 -7.14
N SER A 38 2.93 -6.88 -8.15
CA SER A 38 3.48 -8.24 -8.04
C SER A 38 5.00 -8.29 -7.93
N GLU A 39 5.70 -7.20 -8.24
CA GLU A 39 7.17 -7.13 -8.26
C GLU A 39 7.67 -5.96 -7.41
N ASP A 40 9.00 -5.83 -7.34
CA ASP A 40 9.67 -4.94 -6.41
C ASP A 40 9.50 -3.47 -6.76
N ALA A 41 9.34 -2.65 -5.72
CA ALA A 41 9.31 -1.21 -5.89
C ALA A 41 10.07 -0.46 -4.80
N LEU A 42 10.70 0.66 -5.17
CA LEU A 42 11.34 1.49 -4.16
C LEU A 42 10.30 2.35 -3.42
N SER A 43 9.34 2.92 -4.15
CA SER A 43 8.27 3.73 -3.53
C SER A 43 6.95 3.61 -4.26
N ILE A 44 5.86 3.40 -3.51
CA ILE A 44 4.50 3.41 -4.04
C ILE A 44 3.67 4.47 -3.33
N HIS A 45 3.04 5.34 -4.11
CA HIS A 45 2.14 6.38 -3.61
C HIS A 45 0.74 6.25 -4.22
N SER A 46 -0.26 6.18 -3.36
CA SER A 46 -1.66 6.04 -3.73
C SER A 46 -2.52 7.08 -3.01
N HIS A 47 -3.29 7.87 -3.74
CA HIS A 47 -4.21 8.83 -3.15
C HIS A 47 -5.57 8.21 -2.80
N LEU A 48 -6.25 7.63 -3.78
CA LEU A 48 -7.57 7.03 -3.61
C LEU A 48 -7.59 5.64 -4.22
N SER A 49 -7.80 4.64 -3.38
CA SER A 49 -7.85 3.24 -3.80
C SER A 49 -9.03 2.52 -3.14
N GLY A 50 -9.69 1.63 -3.88
CA GLY A 50 -10.60 0.67 -3.27
C GLY A 50 -9.80 -0.40 -2.54
N ASN A 51 -9.17 -1.28 -3.31
CA ASN A 51 -8.32 -2.34 -2.82
C ASN A 51 -6.89 -2.18 -3.35
N MET A 52 -5.90 -2.42 -2.49
CA MET A 52 -4.51 -2.50 -2.89
C MET A 52 -3.92 -3.82 -2.41
N HIS A 53 -3.24 -4.50 -3.32
CA HIS A 53 -2.54 -5.75 -3.06
C HIS A 53 -1.09 -5.60 -3.46
N TYR A 54 -0.21 -5.84 -2.50
CA TYR A 54 1.23 -5.78 -2.65
C TYR A 54 1.79 -7.17 -2.37
N ALA A 55 2.50 -7.72 -3.35
CA ALA A 55 3.06 -9.06 -3.35
C ALA A 55 4.53 -9.10 -3.81
N GLY A 56 5.18 -7.95 -3.99
CA GLY A 56 6.63 -7.82 -4.13
C GLY A 56 7.20 -6.95 -3.01
N ASP A 57 8.52 -6.89 -2.88
CA ASP A 57 9.18 -6.14 -1.82
C ASP A 57 9.09 -4.64 -2.08
N VAL A 58 8.71 -3.86 -1.05
CA VAL A 58 8.54 -2.41 -1.21
C VAL A 58 9.19 -1.61 -0.11
N LEU A 59 10.16 -0.77 -0.46
CA LEU A 59 10.86 0.05 0.53
C LEU A 59 9.91 1.02 1.26
N ASN A 60 9.09 1.77 0.53
CA ASN A 60 8.15 2.72 1.10
C ASN A 60 6.78 2.67 0.44
N ILE A 61 5.73 2.60 1.26
CA ILE A 61 4.34 2.64 0.80
C ILE A 61 3.63 3.81 1.47
N HIS A 62 3.02 4.67 0.66
CA HIS A 62 2.21 5.78 1.12
C HIS A 62 0.80 5.70 0.54
N SER A 63 -0.19 5.56 1.41
CA SER A 63 -1.61 5.55 1.05
C SER A 63 -2.35 6.66 1.76
N HIS A 64 -3.05 7.51 1.00
CA HIS A 64 -3.87 8.54 1.59
C HIS A 64 -5.25 8.01 2.00
N SER A 65 -5.91 7.26 1.11
CA SER A 65 -7.21 6.64 1.38
C SER A 65 -7.38 5.33 0.63
N SER A 66 -7.66 4.27 1.39
CA SER A 66 -7.90 2.92 0.91
C SER A 66 -9.06 2.26 1.65
N LYS A 67 -9.82 1.38 1.01
CA LYS A 67 -10.79 0.55 1.75
C LYS A 67 -10.12 -0.69 2.31
N ASN A 68 -9.37 -1.39 1.49
CA ASN A 68 -8.62 -2.58 1.90
C ASN A 68 -7.19 -2.49 1.39
N MET A 69 -6.23 -2.82 2.25
CA MET A 69 -4.84 -2.99 1.87
C MET A 69 -4.34 -4.36 2.32
N HIS A 70 -3.71 -5.08 1.41
CA HIS A 70 -3.12 -6.38 1.64
C HIS A 70 -1.64 -6.33 1.27
N TYR A 71 -0.79 -6.63 2.23
CA TYR A 71 0.65 -6.67 2.08
C TYR A 71 1.11 -8.09 2.37
N SER A 72 1.73 -8.71 1.38
CA SER A 72 2.13 -10.13 1.45
C SER A 72 3.64 -10.31 1.63
N GLU A 73 4.43 -9.33 1.23
CA GLU A 73 5.90 -9.34 1.25
C GLU A 73 6.46 -8.17 2.08
N ASP A 74 7.79 -8.04 2.09
CA ASP A 74 8.50 -7.16 3.00
C ASP A 74 8.36 -5.69 2.62
N ALA A 75 8.26 -4.83 3.65
CA ALA A 75 8.36 -3.41 3.46
C ALA A 75 9.18 -2.71 4.54
N LEU A 76 9.86 -1.62 4.22
CA LEU A 76 10.57 -0.88 5.27
C LEU A 76 9.61 0.03 6.02
N ASN A 77 8.89 0.89 5.30
CA ASN A 77 7.88 1.78 5.90
C ASN A 77 6.55 1.72 5.17
N ILE A 78 5.48 1.66 5.96
CA ILE A 78 4.12 1.73 5.45
C ILE A 78 3.38 2.85 6.17
N HIS A 79 2.93 3.84 5.41
CA HIS A 79 2.17 4.97 5.92
C HIS A 79 0.78 5.00 5.30
N SER A 80 -0.24 4.93 6.14
CA SER A 80 -1.65 5.02 5.76
C SER A 80 -2.33 6.17 6.50
N HIS A 81 -2.94 7.10 5.78
CA HIS A 81 -3.76 8.14 6.41
C HIS A 81 -5.15 7.63 6.79
N SER A 82 -5.81 6.93 5.87
CA SER A 82 -7.14 6.36 6.08
C SER A 82 -7.26 5.02 5.38
N SER A 83 -7.53 3.99 6.18
CA SER A 83 -7.76 2.64 5.68
C SER A 83 -8.96 2.00 6.38
N GLY A 84 -9.81 1.28 5.65
CA GLY A 84 -10.83 0.45 6.29
C GLY A 84 -10.17 -0.74 6.99
N ASN A 85 -9.71 -1.69 6.18
CA ASN A 85 -9.00 -2.87 6.65
C ASN A 85 -7.57 -2.89 6.12
N MET A 86 -6.62 -3.27 6.97
CA MET A 86 -5.26 -3.59 6.55
C MET A 86 -4.90 -5.00 7.00
N HIS A 87 -4.43 -5.81 6.06
CA HIS A 87 -3.91 -7.14 6.33
C HIS A 87 -2.45 -7.16 5.94
N TYR A 88 -1.63 -7.67 6.84
CA TYR A 88 -0.21 -7.77 6.63
C TYR A 88 0.29 -9.17 6.95
N SER A 89 1.09 -9.72 6.03
CA SER A 89 1.65 -11.07 6.11
C SER A 89 3.17 -11.13 5.99
N GLY A 90 3.84 -10.17 5.32
CA GLY A 90 5.31 -10.10 5.23
C GLY A 90 5.96 -9.40 6.42
N ASP A 91 7.26 -9.10 6.41
CA ASP A 91 7.87 -8.28 7.47
C ASP A 91 7.78 -6.80 7.17
N ALA A 92 7.76 -5.97 8.21
CA ALA A 92 8.10 -4.57 7.99
C ALA A 92 8.66 -3.87 9.21
N LEU A 93 9.40 -2.78 8.99
CA LEU A 93 10.13 -2.12 10.07
C LEU A 93 9.23 -1.12 10.81
N ASN A 94 8.45 -0.34 10.06
CA ASN A 94 7.58 0.70 10.61
C ASN A 94 6.21 0.75 9.90
N ILE A 95 5.13 0.64 10.67
CA ILE A 95 3.78 1.03 10.24
C ILE A 95 3.36 2.29 10.95
N HIS A 96 2.88 3.23 10.16
CA HIS A 96 2.10 4.36 10.64
C HIS A 96 0.70 4.37 10.03
N SER A 97 -0.32 4.37 10.87
CA SER A 97 -1.72 4.48 10.45
C SER A 97 -2.44 5.57 11.23
N HIS A 98 -3.00 6.57 10.55
CA HIS A 98 -3.74 7.65 11.20
C HIS A 98 -5.22 7.35 11.44
N THR A 99 -5.81 6.48 10.63
CA THR A 99 -7.16 5.97 10.82
C THR A 99 -7.24 4.59 10.16
N SER A 100 -7.50 3.57 10.98
CA SER A 100 -7.76 2.21 10.54
C SER A 100 -8.92 1.63 11.33
N VAL A 101 -9.86 0.98 10.64
CA VAL A 101 -10.99 0.31 11.31
C VAL A 101 -10.57 -1.08 11.78
N ASN A 102 -9.81 -1.80 10.96
CA ASN A 102 -9.31 -3.13 11.29
C ASN A 102 -7.87 -3.32 10.80
N MET A 103 -7.02 -3.93 11.64
CA MET A 103 -5.67 -4.31 11.28
C MET A 103 -5.43 -5.76 11.70
N HIS A 104 -4.99 -6.58 10.76
CA HIS A 104 -4.66 -7.98 10.97
C HIS A 104 -3.22 -8.26 10.55
N TYR A 105 -2.52 -9.04 11.38
CA TYR A 105 -1.10 -9.37 11.26
C TYR A 105 -0.94 -10.87 11.43
N SER A 106 -0.46 -11.59 10.39
CA SER A 106 -0.37 -13.06 10.44
C SER A 106 1.03 -13.59 10.76
N GLU A 107 2.11 -12.98 10.26
CA GLU A 107 3.48 -13.55 10.37
C GLU A 107 4.58 -12.49 10.55
N MET A 108 4.37 -11.49 11.41
CA MET A 108 5.20 -10.27 11.39
C MET A 108 6.25 -10.11 12.49
N HIS A 109 7.46 -9.69 12.08
CA HIS A 109 8.51 -9.12 12.93
C HIS A 109 8.60 -7.59 12.76
N TRP A 110 7.93 -6.83 13.64
CA TRP A 110 8.00 -5.36 13.67
C TRP A 110 9.01 -4.83 14.67
N THR A 111 9.58 -3.65 14.37
CA THR A 111 10.31 -2.86 15.36
C THR A 111 9.44 -1.77 16.00
N PHE A 112 8.58 -1.08 15.22
CA PHE A 112 7.66 -0.04 15.72
C PHE A 112 6.33 0.01 14.97
N ILE A 113 5.21 0.12 15.69
CA ILE A 113 3.87 0.39 15.14
C ILE A 113 3.31 1.65 15.80
N HIS A 114 2.94 2.65 14.99
CA HIS A 114 2.28 3.87 15.44
C HIS A 114 0.89 3.99 14.82
N ILE A 115 -0.13 3.75 15.65
CA ILE A 115 -1.53 3.88 15.25
C ILE A 115 -2.11 5.08 15.98
N HIS A 116 -2.41 6.13 15.24
CA HIS A 116 -3.29 7.16 15.74
C HIS A 116 -4.72 6.74 15.44
N LEU A 117 -5.57 6.69 16.46
CA LEU A 117 -7.03 6.62 16.27
C LEU A 117 -7.57 8.01 16.55
N LYS A 118 -8.01 8.74 15.51
CA LYS A 118 -8.91 9.87 15.73
C LYS A 118 -10.28 9.28 16.08
N HIS A 119 -10.59 9.19 17.37
CA HIS A 119 -11.99 9.10 17.80
C HIS A 119 -12.71 10.36 17.27
N SER A 120 -13.51 10.21 16.23
CA SER A 120 -14.50 11.22 15.88
C SER A 120 -15.61 11.11 16.93
N LEU A 121 -15.55 11.92 17.99
CA LEU A 121 -16.69 12.16 18.85
C LEU A 121 -17.66 13.06 18.07
N PHE A 122 -18.79 12.46 17.66
CA PHE A 122 -20.03 13.04 17.12
C PHE A 122 -19.91 14.07 15.97
#